data_AF-A0A9X2SU93-F1
#
_entry.id   AF-A0A9X2SU93-F1
#
_cell.length_a   1.000
_cell.length_b   1.000
_cell.length_c   1.000
_cell.angle_alpha   90.00
_cell.angle_beta   90.00
_cell.angle_gamma   90.00
#
_symmetry.space_group_name_H-M   'P 1'
#
loop_
_entity.id
_entity.type
_entity.pdbx_description
1 polymer ?
#
loop_
_entity_poly.entity_id
_entity_poly.type
_entity_poly.pdbx_seq_one_letter_code
_entity_poly.pdbx_strand_id
1 'polypeptide(L)'
;MKEPKEIYFLPVEQLSDDAIQCIEKVFELLDAIKDDCNINNFSRRFTFIREGKAISDVAEIKKDSDGLNHIYINENFCQYLWSVCIYLTAYFENVIHIPMMDAVGINKNGYKPNMVDVEYASDCFFRGRQLLHNFNRDAYWVTPNICNPQQFENIINHANGVYCAAIAFIYAHEFSHNYLGHTQIQQTLSHTIDDEIAADDTAISFIQTEYDSAWGNTYKAGVATVLAALLLMGEDSISGGGTHPDMDVRIENLVAKMDLYEMDPLLGYLGVAVKLWLLVFGGLSIKEDMQQPGFGSYKEIYLFYMEKLKTVRQQRYPKIVKPDWDI
;
A
#
# COMPACT_ATOMS: atom_id res chain seq x y z
N MET A 1 -16.11 -30.35 -8.30
CA MET A 1 -15.70 -29.13 -7.56
C MET A 1 -15.61 -28.03 -8.60
N LYS A 2 -16.21 -26.87 -8.38
CA LYS A 2 -16.09 -25.74 -9.32
C LYS A 2 -14.63 -25.26 -9.36
N GLU A 3 -14.17 -24.78 -10.51
CA GLU A 3 -12.83 -24.20 -10.59
C GLU A 3 -12.79 -22.85 -9.84
N PRO A 4 -11.68 -22.44 -9.21
CA PRO A 4 -11.60 -21.17 -8.47
C PRO A 4 -12.03 -19.95 -9.31
N LYS A 5 -11.70 -19.94 -10.61
CA LYS A 5 -12.12 -18.91 -11.58
C LYS A 5 -13.64 -18.87 -11.82
N GLU A 6 -14.39 -19.90 -11.46
CA GLU A 6 -15.86 -19.88 -11.51
C GLU A 6 -16.50 -19.32 -10.23
N ILE A 7 -15.72 -19.20 -9.15
CA ILE A 7 -16.16 -18.77 -7.82
C ILE A 7 -15.80 -17.30 -7.60
N TYR A 8 -14.55 -16.94 -7.88
CA TYR A 8 -13.98 -15.63 -7.61
C TYR A 8 -13.86 -14.78 -8.87
N PHE A 9 -14.10 -13.48 -8.76
CA PHE A 9 -13.94 -12.50 -9.83
C PHE A 9 -12.47 -12.37 -10.23
N LEU A 10 -11.60 -12.10 -9.25
CA LEU A 10 -10.14 -12.11 -9.37
C LEU A 10 -9.56 -13.02 -8.27
N PRO A 11 -8.33 -13.55 -8.42
CA PRO A 11 -7.73 -14.40 -7.40
C PRO A 11 -7.69 -13.78 -5.99
N VAL A 12 -7.50 -12.45 -5.92
CA VAL A 12 -7.43 -11.72 -4.65
C VAL A 12 -8.69 -11.82 -3.80
N GLU A 13 -9.84 -12.05 -4.42
CA GLU A 13 -11.12 -12.16 -3.72
C GLU A 13 -11.14 -13.32 -2.71
N GLN A 14 -10.32 -14.35 -2.94
CA GLN A 14 -10.16 -15.46 -2.00
C GLN A 14 -9.65 -15.02 -0.62
N LEU A 15 -9.02 -13.85 -0.51
CA LEU A 15 -8.51 -13.29 0.75
C LEU A 15 -9.53 -12.40 1.48
N SER A 16 -10.77 -12.28 1.00
CA SER A 16 -11.75 -11.36 1.59
C SER A 16 -12.01 -11.63 3.08
N ASP A 17 -12.20 -12.89 3.45
CA ASP A 17 -12.43 -13.28 4.85
C ASP A 17 -11.18 -13.07 5.72
N ASP A 18 -9.99 -13.30 5.16
CA ASP A 18 -8.71 -13.09 5.86
C ASP A 18 -8.46 -11.59 6.11
N ALA A 19 -8.81 -10.73 5.14
CA ALA A 19 -8.74 -9.29 5.27
C ALA A 19 -9.70 -8.76 6.35
N ILE A 20 -10.95 -9.27 6.40
CA ILE A 20 -11.91 -8.93 7.44
C ILE A 20 -11.39 -9.36 8.82
N GLN A 21 -10.88 -10.59 8.94
CA GLN A 21 -10.28 -11.05 10.19
C GLN A 21 -9.06 -10.21 10.61
N CYS A 22 -8.31 -9.67 9.64
CA CYS A 22 -7.21 -8.76 9.93
C CYS A 22 -7.71 -7.43 10.51
N ILE A 23 -8.78 -6.86 9.96
CA ILE A 23 -9.43 -5.66 10.52
C ILE A 23 -9.92 -5.93 11.95
N GLU A 24 -10.63 -7.04 12.16
CA GLU A 24 -11.22 -7.39 13.47
C GLU A 24 -10.18 -7.65 14.57
N LYS A 25 -8.91 -7.91 14.22
CA LYS A 25 -7.82 -8.07 15.18
C LYS A 25 -7.33 -6.75 15.76
N VAL A 26 -7.55 -5.62 15.09
CA VAL A 26 -7.15 -4.30 15.58
C VAL A 26 -8.19 -3.84 16.61
N PHE A 27 -7.90 -4.06 17.89
CA PHE A 27 -8.91 -3.89 18.95
C PHE A 27 -9.49 -2.46 19.02
N GLU A 28 -8.62 -1.44 19.02
CA GLU A 28 -9.04 -0.03 19.10
C GLU A 28 -9.89 0.39 17.90
N LEU A 29 -9.54 -0.09 16.69
CA LEU A 29 -10.33 0.14 15.49
C LEU A 29 -11.71 -0.51 15.61
N LEU A 30 -11.75 -1.78 16.04
CA LEU A 30 -13.01 -2.51 16.19
C LEU A 30 -13.92 -1.89 17.25
N ASP A 31 -13.36 -1.35 18.33
CA ASP A 31 -14.12 -0.64 19.35
C ASP A 31 -14.70 0.67 18.81
N ALA A 32 -13.88 1.47 18.13
CA ALA A 32 -14.31 2.71 17.48
C ALA A 32 -15.42 2.47 16.42
N ILE A 33 -15.29 1.42 15.60
CA ILE A 33 -16.32 1.04 14.62
C ILE A 33 -17.66 0.74 15.30
N LYS A 34 -17.65 0.01 16.42
CA LYS A 34 -18.88 -0.35 17.15
C LYS A 34 -19.62 0.89 17.63
N ASP A 35 -18.88 1.86 18.18
CA ASP A 35 -19.45 3.12 18.63
C ASP A 35 -20.02 3.92 17.46
N ASP A 36 -19.27 4.07 16.37
CA ASP A 36 -19.70 4.81 15.18
C ASP A 36 -20.93 4.18 14.50
N CYS A 37 -21.04 2.85 14.50
CA CYS A 37 -22.24 2.16 14.03
C CYS A 37 -23.49 2.52 14.84
N ASN A 38 -23.34 2.88 16.11
CA ASN A 38 -24.45 3.19 17.01
C ASN A 38 -24.81 4.69 16.99
N ILE A 39 -23.84 5.58 16.75
CA ILE A 39 -24.02 7.02 16.96
C ILE A 39 -23.77 7.90 15.72
N ASN A 40 -22.98 7.44 14.73
CA ASN A 40 -22.46 8.26 13.62
C ASN A 40 -22.89 7.78 12.23
N ASN A 41 -24.04 7.10 12.14
CA ASN A 41 -24.62 6.59 10.87
C ASN A 41 -23.65 5.75 10.03
N PHE A 42 -22.71 5.05 10.68
CA PHE A 42 -21.77 4.16 9.99
C PHE A 42 -22.39 2.78 9.77
N SER A 43 -22.13 2.18 8.61
CA SER A 43 -22.61 0.85 8.26
C SER A 43 -21.69 -0.24 8.80
N ARG A 44 -22.28 -1.33 9.28
CA ARG A 44 -21.52 -2.57 9.60
C ARG A 44 -21.09 -3.34 8.36
N ARG A 45 -21.47 -2.89 7.16
CA ARG A 45 -21.14 -3.56 5.91
C ARG A 45 -19.87 -2.99 5.31
N PHE A 46 -19.08 -3.90 4.79
CA PHE A 46 -17.86 -3.64 4.03
C PHE A 46 -18.01 -4.33 2.68
N THR A 47 -17.77 -3.62 1.58
CA THR A 47 -18.12 -4.11 0.24
C THR A 47 -16.94 -4.01 -0.73
N PHE A 48 -16.60 -5.13 -1.36
CA PHE A 48 -15.71 -5.15 -2.52
C PHE A 48 -16.51 -4.96 -3.82
N ILE A 49 -16.13 -3.97 -4.62
CA ILE A 49 -16.79 -3.66 -5.90
C ILE A 49 -16.05 -4.37 -7.03
N ARG A 50 -16.77 -5.26 -7.73
CA ARG A 50 -16.30 -5.92 -8.95
C ARG A 50 -16.61 -5.05 -10.17
N GLU A 51 -15.60 -4.64 -10.92
CA GLU A 51 -15.76 -3.82 -12.12
C GLU A 51 -15.02 -4.41 -13.33
N GLY A 52 -15.68 -4.43 -14.50
CA GLY A 52 -15.09 -4.90 -15.76
C GLY A 52 -14.29 -3.85 -16.53
N LYS A 53 -13.73 -2.83 -15.86
CA LYS A 53 -13.02 -1.69 -16.45
C LYS A 53 -11.71 -1.42 -15.71
N ALA A 54 -10.87 -0.54 -16.26
CA ALA A 54 -9.65 -0.10 -15.58
C ALA A 54 -9.96 0.50 -14.20
N ILE A 55 -8.98 0.45 -13.29
CA ILE A 55 -9.06 1.08 -11.97
C ILE A 55 -9.35 2.56 -12.16
N SER A 56 -10.52 3.00 -11.69
CA SER A 56 -10.90 4.42 -11.66
C SER A 56 -10.88 4.99 -10.25
N ASP A 57 -10.86 4.13 -9.24
CA ASP A 57 -10.89 4.50 -7.84
C ASP A 57 -10.29 3.38 -6.98
N VAL A 58 -9.82 3.74 -5.78
CA VAL A 58 -9.18 2.85 -4.81
C VAL A 58 -10.23 2.33 -3.82
N ALA A 59 -10.78 3.25 -3.06
CA ALA A 59 -11.80 3.03 -2.06
C ALA A 59 -12.56 4.34 -1.84
N GLU A 60 -13.80 4.23 -1.39
CA GLU A 60 -14.60 5.40 -1.04
C GLU A 60 -15.53 5.08 0.13
N ILE A 61 -15.78 6.09 0.96
CA ILE A 61 -16.89 6.12 1.90
C ILE A 61 -18.03 6.99 1.37
N LYS A 62 -19.24 6.43 1.29
CA LYS A 62 -20.43 7.18 0.83
C LYS A 62 -21.71 6.72 1.50
N LYS A 63 -22.70 7.62 1.52
CA LYS A 63 -24.04 7.33 2.03
C LYS A 63 -24.83 6.49 1.02
N ASP A 64 -25.34 5.34 1.44
CA ASP A 64 -26.19 4.46 0.61
C ASP A 64 -27.69 4.73 0.88
N SER A 65 -28.55 4.01 0.16
CA SER A 65 -30.01 4.05 0.21
C SER A 65 -30.62 3.75 1.58
N ASP A 66 -29.88 3.10 2.48
CA ASP A 66 -30.29 2.89 3.88
C ASP A 66 -29.97 4.09 4.79
N GLY A 67 -29.37 5.15 4.24
CA GLY A 67 -29.02 6.38 4.95
C GLY A 67 -27.72 6.30 5.75
N LEU A 68 -27.04 5.14 5.75
CA LEU A 68 -25.78 4.92 6.43
C LEU A 68 -24.59 5.18 5.50
N ASN A 69 -23.43 5.48 6.07
CA ASN A 69 -22.15 5.58 5.36
C ASN A 69 -21.52 4.19 5.25
N HIS A 70 -21.24 3.74 4.03
CA HIS A 70 -20.63 2.44 3.74
C HIS A 70 -19.26 2.65 3.09
N ILE A 71 -18.33 1.75 3.42
CA ILE A 71 -17.01 1.68 2.80
C ILE A 71 -17.07 0.69 1.64
N TYR A 72 -16.58 1.14 0.49
CA TYR A 72 -16.42 0.34 -0.71
C TYR A 72 -14.95 0.32 -1.12
N ILE A 73 -14.43 -0.84 -1.50
CA ILE A 73 -13.08 -0.98 -2.07
C ILE A 73 -13.17 -1.59 -3.46
N ASN A 74 -12.39 -1.07 -4.40
CA ASN A 74 -12.36 -1.59 -5.77
C ASN A 74 -11.56 -2.91 -5.85
N GLU A 75 -12.20 -3.97 -6.33
CA GLU A 75 -11.58 -5.30 -6.44
C GLU A 75 -10.40 -5.33 -7.44
N ASN A 76 -10.42 -4.49 -8.47
CA ASN A 76 -9.30 -4.35 -9.40
C ASN A 76 -8.12 -3.68 -8.69
N PHE A 77 -8.38 -2.66 -7.86
CA PHE A 77 -7.33 -2.08 -7.03
C PHE A 77 -6.79 -3.11 -6.04
N CYS A 78 -7.62 -3.94 -5.40
CA CYS A 78 -7.16 -5.04 -4.54
C CYS A 78 -6.18 -5.97 -5.27
N GLN A 79 -6.49 -6.37 -6.50
CA GLN A 79 -5.62 -7.26 -7.28
C GLN A 79 -4.31 -6.57 -7.68
N TYR A 80 -4.35 -5.27 -7.99
CA TYR A 80 -3.15 -4.45 -8.20
C TYR A 80 -2.32 -4.32 -6.93
N LEU A 81 -2.93 -3.97 -5.80
CA LEU A 81 -2.30 -3.84 -4.49
C LEU A 81 -1.60 -5.14 -4.08
N TRP A 82 -2.24 -6.29 -4.27
CA TRP A 82 -1.61 -7.59 -4.03
C TRP A 82 -0.35 -7.81 -4.89
N SER A 83 -0.37 -7.36 -6.15
CA SER A 83 0.82 -7.41 -7.01
C SER A 83 1.93 -6.45 -6.57
N VAL A 84 1.60 -5.36 -5.88
CA VAL A 84 2.60 -4.49 -5.23
C VAL A 84 3.15 -5.18 -3.98
N CYS A 85 2.29 -5.82 -3.17
CA CYS A 85 2.69 -6.59 -1.99
C CYS A 85 3.73 -7.66 -2.37
N ILE A 86 3.46 -8.44 -3.42
CA ILE A 86 4.36 -9.52 -3.85
C ILE A 86 5.70 -8.98 -4.35
N TYR A 87 5.68 -7.91 -5.15
CA TYR A 87 6.89 -7.29 -5.70
C TYR A 87 7.77 -6.70 -4.61
N LEU A 88 7.21 -5.83 -3.77
CA LEU A 88 8.01 -5.16 -2.74
C LEU A 88 8.55 -6.17 -1.74
N THR A 89 7.78 -7.19 -1.34
CA THR A 89 8.25 -8.26 -0.45
C THR A 89 9.42 -9.02 -1.09
N ALA A 90 9.25 -9.54 -2.32
CA ALA A 90 10.27 -10.35 -2.97
C ALA A 90 11.54 -9.53 -3.28
N TYR A 91 11.38 -8.33 -3.83
CA TYR A 91 12.50 -7.49 -4.22
C TYR A 91 13.25 -6.98 -2.99
N PHE A 92 12.54 -6.47 -1.98
CA PHE A 92 13.19 -6.00 -0.76
C PHE A 92 13.97 -7.12 -0.07
N GLU A 93 13.35 -8.28 0.16
CA GLU A 93 14.00 -9.40 0.85
C GLU A 93 15.27 -9.85 0.11
N ASN A 94 15.16 -10.13 -1.19
CA ASN A 94 16.20 -10.80 -1.94
C ASN A 94 17.27 -9.85 -2.48
N VAL A 95 16.92 -8.61 -2.82
CA VAL A 95 17.84 -7.67 -3.47
C VAL A 95 18.43 -6.67 -2.47
N ILE A 96 17.73 -6.39 -1.36
CA ILE A 96 18.16 -5.38 -0.38
C ILE A 96 18.47 -6.01 0.98
N HIS A 97 17.52 -6.70 1.59
CA HIS A 97 17.63 -7.14 2.98
C HIS A 97 18.71 -8.21 3.17
N ILE A 98 18.68 -9.31 2.41
CA ILE A 98 19.67 -10.38 2.52
C ILE A 98 21.10 -9.86 2.23
N PRO A 99 21.36 -9.13 1.13
CA PRO A 99 22.68 -8.54 0.90
C PRO A 99 23.13 -7.58 2.00
N MET A 100 22.22 -6.78 2.57
CA MET A 100 22.52 -5.92 3.72
C MET A 100 22.90 -6.74 4.95
N MET A 101 22.16 -7.82 5.25
CA MET A 101 22.47 -8.72 6.37
C MET A 101 23.85 -9.36 6.23
N ASP A 102 24.26 -9.72 5.01
CA ASP A 102 25.60 -10.23 4.72
C ASP A 102 26.66 -9.14 4.94
N ALA A 103 26.43 -7.94 4.42
CA ALA A 103 27.36 -6.82 4.52
C ALA A 103 27.63 -6.40 5.97
N VAL A 104 26.61 -6.41 6.83
CA VAL A 104 26.74 -6.05 8.26
C VAL A 104 26.95 -7.25 9.19
N GLY A 105 27.08 -8.46 8.65
CA GLY A 105 27.44 -9.66 9.41
C GLY A 105 26.34 -10.20 10.33
N ILE A 106 25.06 -9.92 10.06
CA ILE A 106 23.92 -10.39 10.86
C ILE A 106 23.16 -11.56 10.23
N ASN A 107 23.54 -12.01 9.02
CA ASN A 107 22.97 -13.19 8.35
C ASN A 107 23.40 -14.52 9.01
N LYS A 108 23.03 -14.72 10.28
CA LYS A 108 23.41 -15.91 11.07
C LYS A 108 22.81 -17.21 10.56
N ASN A 109 21.66 -17.12 9.88
CA ASN A 109 20.92 -18.28 9.38
C ASN A 109 21.32 -18.66 7.94
N GLY A 110 22.21 -17.89 7.31
CA GLY A 110 22.69 -18.18 5.95
C GLY A 110 21.59 -18.08 4.88
N TYR A 111 20.67 -17.13 5.04
CA TYR A 111 19.66 -16.84 4.02
C TYR A 111 20.34 -16.49 2.70
N LYS A 112 19.74 -16.93 1.59
CA LYS A 112 20.27 -16.70 0.24
C LYS A 112 19.20 -16.04 -0.62
N PRO A 113 19.56 -15.04 -1.46
CA PRO A 113 18.63 -14.46 -2.40
C PRO A 113 18.05 -15.52 -3.34
N ASN A 114 16.73 -15.51 -3.51
CA ASN A 114 15.99 -16.28 -4.49
C ASN A 114 15.56 -15.38 -5.65
N MET A 115 16.36 -15.33 -6.71
CA MET A 115 16.05 -14.51 -7.88
C MET A 115 14.86 -15.02 -8.70
N VAL A 116 14.49 -16.30 -8.55
CA VAL A 116 13.28 -16.85 -9.20
C VAL A 116 12.02 -16.21 -8.61
N ASP A 117 12.00 -15.96 -7.29
CA ASP A 117 10.89 -15.24 -6.64
C ASP A 117 10.84 -13.78 -7.10
N VAL A 118 12.00 -13.13 -7.27
CA VAL A 118 12.08 -11.74 -7.77
C VAL A 118 11.56 -11.62 -9.21
N GLU A 119 11.93 -12.56 -10.09
CA GLU A 119 11.44 -12.61 -11.47
C GLU A 119 9.93 -12.83 -11.53
N TYR A 120 9.41 -13.78 -10.74
CA TYR A 120 7.98 -14.04 -10.62
C TYR A 120 7.22 -12.81 -10.09
N ALA A 121 7.70 -12.21 -9.01
CA ALA A 121 7.06 -11.05 -8.41
C ALA A 121 7.08 -9.82 -9.35
N SER A 122 8.12 -9.69 -10.18
CA SER A 122 8.19 -8.68 -11.23
C SER A 122 7.12 -8.91 -12.32
N ASP A 123 6.95 -10.15 -12.80
CA ASP A 123 5.87 -10.48 -13.75
C ASP A 123 4.49 -10.20 -13.15
N CYS A 124 4.27 -10.59 -11.90
CA CYS A 124 3.02 -10.31 -11.19
C CYS A 124 2.73 -8.81 -11.10
N PHE A 125 3.71 -7.98 -10.72
CA PHE A 125 3.54 -6.52 -10.64
C PHE A 125 3.22 -5.91 -11.99
N PHE A 126 4.01 -6.20 -13.04
CA PHE A 126 3.78 -5.60 -14.35
C PHE A 126 2.44 -6.04 -14.96
N ARG A 127 2.00 -7.26 -14.66
CA ARG A 127 0.67 -7.76 -15.03
C ARG A 127 -0.43 -7.03 -14.24
N GLY A 128 -0.29 -6.92 -12.92
CA GLY A 128 -1.22 -6.19 -12.05
C GLY A 128 -1.37 -4.73 -12.47
N ARG A 129 -0.27 -4.08 -12.85
CA ARG A 129 -0.25 -2.70 -13.36
C ARG A 129 -1.09 -2.51 -14.63
N GLN A 130 -1.37 -3.57 -15.39
CA GLN A 130 -2.27 -3.47 -16.56
C GLN A 130 -3.69 -3.03 -16.15
N LEU A 131 -4.13 -3.35 -14.92
CA LEU A 131 -5.44 -2.93 -14.39
C LEU A 131 -5.62 -1.41 -14.35
N LEU A 132 -4.54 -0.62 -14.33
CA LEU A 132 -4.59 0.84 -14.39
C LEU A 132 -5.02 1.37 -15.77
N HIS A 133 -4.94 0.55 -16.81
CA HIS A 133 -5.20 0.98 -18.20
C HIS A 133 -6.22 0.12 -18.92
N ASN A 134 -6.26 -1.19 -18.63
CA ASN A 134 -7.21 -2.10 -19.22
C ASN A 134 -7.59 -3.23 -18.25
N PHE A 135 -8.82 -3.70 -18.37
CA PHE A 135 -9.27 -4.85 -17.61
C PHE A 135 -9.24 -6.10 -18.48
N ASN A 136 -8.46 -7.08 -18.05
CA ASN A 136 -8.47 -8.43 -18.61
C ASN A 136 -8.44 -9.45 -17.47
N ARG A 137 -9.63 -9.90 -17.05
CA ARG A 137 -9.80 -10.87 -15.97
C ARG A 137 -8.91 -12.11 -16.13
N ASP A 138 -8.80 -12.64 -17.34
CA ASP A 138 -8.14 -13.92 -17.60
C ASP A 138 -6.63 -13.88 -17.36
N ALA A 139 -6.02 -12.69 -17.47
CA ALA A 139 -4.58 -12.50 -17.25
C ALA A 139 -4.14 -12.94 -15.84
N TYR A 140 -5.01 -12.83 -14.84
CA TYR A 140 -4.65 -13.10 -13.44
C TYR A 140 -4.81 -14.56 -13.04
N TRP A 141 -5.37 -15.40 -13.92
CA TRP A 141 -5.60 -16.83 -13.66
C TRP A 141 -4.57 -17.74 -14.31
N VAL A 142 -3.70 -17.22 -15.20
CA VAL A 142 -2.75 -18.02 -15.98
C VAL A 142 -1.35 -18.13 -15.35
N THR A 143 -1.07 -17.31 -14.34
CA THR A 143 0.17 -17.37 -13.55
C THR A 143 -0.13 -17.91 -12.15
N PRO A 144 0.88 -18.43 -11.41
CA PRO A 144 0.72 -18.75 -10.00
C PRO A 144 0.12 -17.56 -9.24
N ASN A 145 -0.84 -17.87 -8.37
CA ASN A 145 -1.64 -16.89 -7.63
C ASN A 145 -2.16 -17.53 -6.34
N ILE A 146 -2.94 -16.77 -5.57
CA ILE A 146 -3.50 -17.18 -4.27
C ILE A 146 -4.24 -18.52 -4.34
N CYS A 147 -4.97 -18.77 -5.43
CA CYS A 147 -5.75 -20.00 -5.62
C CYS A 147 -4.90 -21.18 -6.11
N ASN A 148 -3.73 -20.92 -6.69
CA ASN A 148 -2.81 -21.93 -7.23
C ASN A 148 -1.34 -21.44 -7.09
N PRO A 149 -0.76 -21.52 -5.89
CA PRO A 149 0.52 -20.90 -5.60
C PRO A 149 1.73 -21.61 -6.22
N GLN A 150 1.60 -22.91 -6.54
CA GLN A 150 2.67 -23.75 -7.10
C GLN A 150 3.97 -23.63 -6.26
N GLN A 151 5.13 -23.48 -6.91
CA GLN A 151 6.42 -23.35 -6.24
C GLN A 151 6.61 -22.02 -5.49
N PHE A 152 5.70 -21.05 -5.65
CA PHE A 152 5.79 -19.70 -5.09
C PHE A 152 4.98 -19.54 -3.79
N GLU A 153 4.57 -20.64 -3.17
CA GLU A 153 3.72 -20.65 -1.97
C GLU A 153 4.25 -19.76 -0.84
N ASN A 154 5.56 -19.79 -0.56
CA ASN A 154 6.13 -18.99 0.52
C ASN A 154 5.99 -17.48 0.27
N ILE A 155 6.39 -17.00 -0.91
CA ILE A 155 6.33 -15.58 -1.24
C ILE A 155 4.88 -15.10 -1.39
N ILE A 156 3.99 -15.94 -1.94
CA ILE A 156 2.56 -15.66 -2.01
C ILE A 156 1.96 -15.54 -0.60
N ASN A 157 2.28 -16.47 0.32
CA ASN A 157 1.76 -16.42 1.69
C ASN A 157 2.22 -15.17 2.45
N HIS A 158 3.49 -14.76 2.28
CA HIS A 158 3.96 -13.49 2.84
C HIS A 158 3.21 -12.28 2.25
N ALA A 159 3.04 -12.25 0.92
CA ALA A 159 2.30 -11.19 0.25
C ALA A 159 0.82 -11.14 0.66
N ASN A 160 0.19 -12.29 0.90
CA ASN A 160 -1.19 -12.37 1.38
C ASN A 160 -1.35 -11.72 2.76
N GLY A 161 -0.41 -11.97 3.68
CA GLY A 161 -0.41 -11.34 5.00
C GLY A 161 -0.26 -9.82 4.91
N VAL A 162 0.69 -9.33 4.11
CA VAL A 162 0.88 -7.89 3.87
C VAL A 162 -0.35 -7.27 3.21
N TYR A 163 -0.96 -7.95 2.25
CA TYR A 163 -2.20 -7.52 1.60
C TYR A 163 -3.36 -7.38 2.61
N CYS A 164 -3.57 -8.36 3.48
CA CYS A 164 -4.65 -8.28 4.48
C CYS A 164 -4.44 -7.10 5.45
N ALA A 165 -3.20 -6.87 5.87
CA ALA A 165 -2.84 -5.69 6.66
C ALA A 165 -3.02 -4.37 5.88
N ALA A 166 -2.74 -4.37 4.58
CA ALA A 166 -2.97 -3.21 3.70
C ALA A 166 -4.47 -2.89 3.57
N ILE A 167 -5.32 -3.91 3.41
CA ILE A 167 -6.79 -3.73 3.42
C ILE A 167 -7.26 -3.21 4.79
N ALA A 168 -6.68 -3.66 5.90
CA ALA A 168 -6.99 -3.12 7.21
C ALA A 168 -6.67 -1.63 7.32
N PHE A 169 -5.56 -1.18 6.72
CA PHE A 169 -5.24 0.24 6.63
C PHE A 169 -6.19 1.04 5.76
N ILE A 170 -6.53 0.56 4.56
CA ILE A 170 -7.52 1.24 3.70
C ILE A 170 -8.86 1.36 4.42
N TYR A 171 -9.32 0.28 5.06
CA TYR A 171 -10.54 0.32 5.85
C TYR A 171 -10.45 1.38 6.97
N ALA A 172 -9.36 1.38 7.74
CA ALA A 172 -9.17 2.34 8.83
C ALA A 172 -9.10 3.78 8.33
N HIS A 173 -8.52 4.03 7.16
CA HIS A 173 -8.47 5.35 6.51
C HIS A 173 -9.88 5.82 6.13
N GLU A 174 -10.63 5.02 5.38
CA GLU A 174 -12.01 5.37 4.98
C GLU A 174 -12.93 5.53 6.20
N PHE A 175 -12.77 4.69 7.22
CA PHE A 175 -13.46 4.84 8.50
C PHE A 175 -13.10 6.15 9.20
N SER A 176 -11.83 6.56 9.16
CA SER A 176 -11.36 7.79 9.78
C SER A 176 -12.03 9.03 9.19
N HIS A 177 -12.35 9.05 7.90
CA HIS A 177 -13.16 10.13 7.33
C HIS A 177 -14.55 10.24 7.98
N ASN A 178 -15.19 9.13 8.34
CA ASN A 178 -16.44 9.18 9.09
C ASN A 178 -16.23 9.63 10.54
N TYR A 179 -15.26 9.00 11.19
CA TYR A 179 -14.94 9.19 12.61
C TYR A 179 -14.57 10.64 12.92
N LEU A 180 -13.83 11.30 12.02
CA LEU A 180 -13.45 12.71 12.13
C LEU A 180 -14.53 13.67 11.62
N GLY A 181 -15.64 13.15 11.10
CA GLY A 181 -16.75 13.97 10.59
C GLY A 181 -16.52 14.59 9.20
N HIS A 182 -15.48 14.18 8.48
CA HIS A 182 -15.20 14.65 7.10
C HIS A 182 -16.37 14.34 6.14
N THR A 183 -17.13 13.27 6.40
CA THR A 183 -18.33 12.89 5.62
C THR A 183 -19.55 13.78 5.85
N GLN A 184 -19.52 14.67 6.86
CA GLN A 184 -20.63 15.57 7.21
C GLN A 184 -20.50 16.97 6.57
N ILE A 185 -19.32 17.30 6.04
CA ILE A 185 -19.06 18.54 5.33
C ILE A 185 -19.67 18.41 3.92
N GLN A 186 -20.45 19.38 3.47
CA GLN A 186 -21.18 19.31 2.20
C GLN A 186 -20.25 18.94 1.04
N GLN A 187 -20.68 17.94 0.25
CA GLN A 187 -20.05 17.34 -0.95
C GLN A 187 -19.61 18.32 -2.06
N THR A 188 -19.69 19.64 -1.83
CA THR A 188 -19.25 20.68 -2.77
C THR A 188 -17.78 21.07 -2.62
N LEU A 189 -17.11 20.63 -1.54
CA LEU A 189 -15.66 20.68 -1.41
C LEU A 189 -15.13 19.24 -1.40
N SER A 190 -14.23 18.92 -2.33
CA SER A 190 -13.34 17.76 -2.22
C SER A 190 -12.65 17.74 -0.86
N HIS A 191 -12.33 16.56 -0.32
CA HIS A 191 -11.51 16.44 0.90
C HIS A 191 -10.28 17.34 0.78
N THR A 192 -9.99 18.08 1.84
CA THR A 192 -8.81 18.92 1.89
C THR A 192 -7.57 18.06 2.09
N ILE A 193 -6.39 18.58 1.75
CA ILE A 193 -5.12 17.92 2.04
C ILE A 193 -5.00 17.58 3.54
N ASP A 194 -5.51 18.46 4.40
CA ASP A 194 -5.51 18.28 5.85
C ASP A 194 -6.44 17.14 6.29
N ASP A 195 -7.59 16.98 5.65
CA ASP A 195 -8.53 15.88 5.94
C ASP A 195 -7.90 14.51 5.62
N GLU A 196 -7.17 14.41 4.51
CA GLU A 196 -6.48 13.19 4.09
C GLU A 196 -5.32 12.84 5.02
N ILE A 197 -4.51 13.82 5.44
CA ILE A 197 -3.46 13.61 6.43
C ILE A 197 -4.05 13.24 7.79
N ALA A 198 -5.14 13.88 8.22
CA ALA A 198 -5.81 13.53 9.47
C ALA A 198 -6.41 12.12 9.45
N ALA A 199 -6.97 11.70 8.31
CA ALA A 199 -7.46 10.35 8.10
C ALA A 199 -6.32 9.31 8.13
N ASP A 200 -5.21 9.56 7.41
CA ASP A 200 -4.00 8.74 7.47
C ASP A 200 -3.48 8.61 8.90
N ASP A 201 -3.36 9.74 9.60
CA ASP A 201 -2.85 9.81 10.97
C ASP A 201 -3.69 9.02 11.96
N THR A 202 -5.01 9.11 11.82
CA THR A 202 -5.97 8.41 12.67
C THR A 202 -5.94 6.91 12.38
N ALA A 203 -5.91 6.53 11.10
CA ALA A 203 -5.78 5.14 10.67
C ALA A 203 -4.47 4.50 11.15
N ILE A 204 -3.34 5.21 11.05
CA ILE A 204 -2.05 4.76 11.59
C ILE A 204 -2.14 4.57 13.10
N SER A 205 -2.77 5.51 13.82
CA SER A 205 -2.90 5.44 15.29
C SER A 205 -3.71 4.21 15.73
N PHE A 206 -4.79 3.87 15.00
CA PHE A 206 -5.54 2.64 15.26
C PHE A 206 -4.69 1.38 15.07
N ILE A 207 -3.92 1.30 13.97
CA ILE A 207 -3.13 0.10 13.64
C ILE A 207 -1.87 -0.01 14.49
N GLN A 208 -1.33 1.12 14.94
CA GLN A 208 -0.12 1.19 15.76
C GLN A 208 -0.23 0.42 17.07
N THR A 209 -1.45 0.20 17.58
CA THR A 209 -1.68 -0.65 18.76
C THR A 209 -1.23 -2.09 18.56
N GLU A 210 -1.15 -2.55 17.32
CA GLU A 210 -0.72 -3.90 16.97
C GLU A 210 0.78 -4.01 16.67
N TYR A 211 1.55 -2.91 16.72
CA TYR A 211 2.97 -2.93 16.31
C TYR A 211 3.88 -3.76 17.22
N ASP A 212 3.52 -3.92 18.49
CA ASP A 212 4.25 -4.79 19.42
C ASP A 212 3.73 -6.25 19.41
N SER A 213 2.71 -6.55 18.59
CA SER A 213 2.18 -7.89 18.40
C SER A 213 3.08 -8.74 17.48
N ALA A 214 2.81 -10.04 17.40
CA ALA A 214 3.44 -10.94 16.44
C ALA A 214 3.20 -10.53 14.96
N TRP A 215 2.18 -9.69 14.70
CA TRP A 215 1.82 -9.20 13.37
C TRP A 215 2.29 -7.76 13.12
N GLY A 216 2.99 -7.13 14.06
CA GLY A 216 3.34 -5.71 13.98
C GLY A 216 4.12 -5.33 12.73
N ASN A 217 5.11 -6.15 12.34
CA ASN A 217 5.86 -5.94 11.11
C ASN A 217 4.99 -6.10 9.85
N THR A 218 4.02 -7.02 9.87
CA THR A 218 3.07 -7.21 8.77
C THR A 218 2.14 -6.00 8.63
N TYR A 219 1.66 -5.43 9.74
CA TYR A 219 0.87 -4.19 9.73
C TYR A 219 1.67 -3.01 9.22
N LYS A 220 2.90 -2.81 9.71
CA LYS A 220 3.81 -1.77 9.21
C LYS A 220 4.03 -1.88 7.70
N ALA A 221 4.30 -3.10 7.21
CA ALA A 221 4.46 -3.37 5.78
C ALA A 221 3.17 -3.11 5.00
N GLY A 222 2.00 -3.47 5.55
CA GLY A 222 0.69 -3.22 4.93
C GLY A 222 0.43 -1.72 4.71
N VAL A 223 0.63 -0.90 5.74
CA VAL A 223 0.49 0.56 5.65
C VAL A 223 1.46 1.15 4.61
N ALA A 224 2.74 0.76 4.68
CA ALA A 224 3.75 1.20 3.72
C ALA A 224 3.41 0.78 2.27
N THR A 225 2.82 -0.40 2.10
CA THR A 225 2.45 -0.93 0.78
C THR A 225 1.29 -0.18 0.15
N VAL A 226 0.31 0.29 0.93
CA VAL A 226 -0.78 1.12 0.40
C VAL A 226 -0.22 2.42 -0.16
N LEU A 227 0.60 3.14 0.61
CA LEU A 227 1.22 4.38 0.12
C LEU A 227 2.15 4.12 -1.07
N ALA A 228 2.91 3.02 -1.06
CA ALA A 228 3.72 2.63 -2.21
C ALA A 228 2.88 2.32 -3.46
N ALA A 229 1.75 1.63 -3.30
CA ALA A 229 0.84 1.31 -4.40
C ALA A 229 0.26 2.59 -5.00
N LEU A 230 -0.23 3.53 -4.17
CA LEU A 230 -0.73 4.82 -4.63
C LEU A 230 0.34 5.63 -5.38
N LEU A 231 1.58 5.66 -4.87
CA LEU A 231 2.71 6.26 -5.58
C LEU A 231 2.89 5.63 -6.96
N LEU A 232 2.82 4.31 -7.07
CA LEU A 232 3.08 3.55 -8.30
C LEU A 232 1.93 3.54 -9.32
N MET A 233 0.79 4.16 -9.02
CA MET A 233 -0.36 4.21 -9.95
C MET A 233 -0.14 5.13 -11.16
N GLY A 234 0.73 6.14 -11.05
CA GLY A 234 0.88 7.12 -12.13
C GLY A 234 2.09 8.03 -11.98
N GLU A 235 2.41 8.74 -13.06
CA GLU A 235 3.44 9.79 -13.07
C GLU A 235 2.97 11.05 -12.30
N ASP A 236 1.68 11.28 -12.27
CA ASP A 236 1.01 12.41 -11.61
C ASP A 236 0.74 12.17 -10.11
N SER A 237 1.06 10.98 -9.58
CA SER A 237 0.92 10.67 -8.15
C SER A 237 1.75 11.58 -7.23
N ILE A 238 2.78 12.24 -7.77
CA ILE A 238 3.61 13.23 -7.06
C ILE A 238 3.16 14.68 -7.22
N SER A 239 2.00 14.92 -7.84
CA SER A 239 1.50 16.28 -8.16
C SER A 239 0.38 16.78 -7.25
N GLY A 240 -0.16 15.93 -6.38
CA GLY A 240 -1.17 16.25 -5.36
C GLY A 240 -2.55 16.65 -5.90
N GLY A 241 -2.67 16.99 -7.18
CA GLY A 241 -3.93 17.32 -7.86
C GLY A 241 -4.71 18.50 -7.26
N GLY A 242 -4.23 19.14 -6.19
CA GLY A 242 -4.92 20.17 -5.43
C GLY A 242 -5.92 19.66 -4.38
N THR A 243 -6.16 18.35 -4.28
CA THR A 243 -7.16 17.74 -3.36
C THR A 243 -6.61 16.58 -2.53
N HIS A 244 -5.45 16.02 -2.87
CA HIS A 244 -4.76 15.01 -2.06
C HIS A 244 -3.31 15.47 -1.80
N PRO A 245 -2.71 15.17 -0.64
CA PRO A 245 -1.29 15.47 -0.42
C PRO A 245 -0.41 14.74 -1.44
N ASP A 246 0.71 15.35 -1.81
CA ASP A 246 1.71 14.68 -2.64
C ASP A 246 2.15 13.36 -1.97
N MET A 247 2.34 12.31 -2.76
CA MET A 247 2.68 11.00 -2.20
C MET A 247 4.01 10.98 -1.43
N ASP A 248 4.96 11.86 -1.77
CA ASP A 248 6.19 11.99 -1.00
C ASP A 248 5.93 12.56 0.40
N VAL A 249 5.02 13.55 0.53
CA VAL A 249 4.59 14.10 1.83
C VAL A 249 3.90 13.04 2.69
N ARG A 250 2.98 12.25 2.12
CA ARG A 250 2.30 11.16 2.85
C ARG A 250 3.30 10.11 3.35
N ILE A 251 4.26 9.72 2.51
CA ILE A 251 5.29 8.74 2.87
C ILE A 251 6.25 9.30 3.94
N GLU A 252 6.62 10.57 3.86
CA GLU A 252 7.44 11.21 4.91
C GLU A 252 6.70 11.31 6.24
N ASN A 253 5.41 11.65 6.22
CA ASN A 253 4.56 11.65 7.41
C ASN A 253 4.49 10.26 8.05
N LEU A 254 4.30 9.20 7.24
CA LEU A 254 4.34 7.81 7.72
C LEU A 254 5.66 7.49 8.44
N VAL A 255 6.80 7.81 7.81
CA VAL A 255 8.13 7.52 8.37
C VAL A 255 8.35 8.29 9.68
N ALA A 256 7.90 9.54 9.75
CA ALA A 256 7.98 10.34 10.97
C ALA A 256 7.09 9.76 12.10
N LYS A 257 5.84 9.37 11.79
CA LYS A 257 4.90 8.79 12.76
C LYS A 257 5.35 7.45 13.31
N MET A 258 5.99 6.63 12.49
CA MET A 258 6.46 5.30 12.91
C MET A 258 7.77 5.34 13.72
N ASP A 259 8.42 6.51 13.84
CA ASP A 259 9.71 6.72 14.54
C ASP A 259 10.76 5.65 14.17
N LEU A 260 10.93 5.43 12.87
CA LEU A 260 11.78 4.37 12.35
C LEU A 260 13.27 4.69 12.58
N TYR A 261 13.97 3.80 13.28
CA TYR A 261 15.41 3.89 13.46
C TYR A 261 16.17 3.57 12.16
N GLU A 262 17.44 3.94 12.10
CA GLU A 262 18.24 3.92 10.86
C GLU A 262 18.32 2.55 10.14
N MET A 263 18.31 1.48 10.92
CA MET A 263 18.39 0.10 10.45
C MET A 263 17.03 -0.60 10.46
N ASP A 264 15.92 0.15 10.53
CA ASP A 264 14.59 -0.44 10.36
C ASP A 264 14.39 -0.89 8.89
N PRO A 265 14.12 -2.19 8.64
CA PRO A 265 13.90 -2.73 7.30
C PRO A 265 12.84 -1.98 6.47
N LEU A 266 11.84 -1.38 7.12
CA LEU A 266 10.75 -0.69 6.44
C LEU A 266 11.23 0.53 5.65
N LEU A 267 12.31 1.19 6.08
CA LEU A 267 12.94 2.27 5.31
C LEU A 267 13.48 1.77 3.97
N GLY A 268 14.13 0.60 3.97
CA GLY A 268 14.63 -0.01 2.74
C GLY A 268 13.49 -0.47 1.83
N TYR A 269 12.41 -0.99 2.42
CA TYR A 269 11.19 -1.37 1.72
C TYR A 269 10.54 -0.17 0.99
N LEU A 270 10.36 0.96 1.69
CA LEU A 270 9.88 2.20 1.09
C LEU A 270 10.86 2.75 0.03
N GLY A 271 12.16 2.65 0.29
CA GLY A 271 13.20 3.01 -0.68
C GLY A 271 13.08 2.23 -2.00
N VAL A 272 12.74 0.93 -1.95
CA VAL A 272 12.48 0.11 -3.15
C VAL A 272 11.26 0.62 -3.93
N ALA A 273 10.18 1.00 -3.24
CA ALA A 273 9.00 1.55 -3.90
C ALA A 273 9.31 2.88 -4.63
N VAL A 274 10.02 3.80 -3.96
CA VAL A 274 10.43 5.08 -4.56
C VAL A 274 11.39 4.86 -5.73
N LYS A 275 12.37 3.96 -5.56
CA LYS A 275 13.27 3.54 -6.64
C LYS A 275 12.48 3.04 -7.87
N LEU A 276 11.48 2.18 -7.67
CA LEU A 276 10.68 1.65 -8.77
C LEU A 276 9.92 2.77 -9.48
N TRP A 277 9.32 3.70 -8.75
CA TRP A 277 8.67 4.87 -9.36
C TRP A 277 9.66 5.68 -10.20
N LEU A 278 10.87 5.92 -9.69
CA LEU A 278 11.92 6.65 -10.41
C LEU A 278 12.35 5.95 -11.70
N LEU A 279 12.43 4.62 -11.70
CA LEU A 279 12.76 3.81 -12.88
C LEU A 279 11.63 3.82 -13.91
N VAL A 280 10.37 3.80 -13.47
CA VAL A 280 9.20 3.73 -14.36
C VAL A 280 8.81 5.10 -14.91
N PHE A 281 8.87 6.15 -14.09
CA PHE A 281 8.35 7.48 -14.39
C PHE A 281 9.38 8.59 -14.21
N GLY A 282 10.27 8.48 -13.23
CA GLY A 282 11.20 9.54 -12.84
C GLY A 282 12.40 9.74 -13.77
N GLY A 283 12.60 8.86 -14.76
CA GLY A 283 13.70 8.94 -15.72
C GLY A 283 15.05 8.45 -15.18
N LEU A 284 15.07 7.79 -14.01
CA LEU A 284 16.27 7.09 -13.53
C LEU A 284 16.53 5.90 -14.46
N SER A 285 17.72 5.84 -15.07
CA SER A 285 18.10 4.66 -15.86
C SER A 285 18.67 3.56 -14.97
N ILE A 286 18.52 2.30 -15.40
CA ILE A 286 19.16 1.15 -14.73
C ILE A 286 20.68 1.35 -14.63
N LYS A 287 21.30 1.97 -15.64
CA LYS A 287 22.75 2.23 -15.63
C LYS A 287 23.14 3.20 -14.52
N GLU A 288 22.39 4.27 -14.32
CA GLU A 288 22.63 5.23 -13.25
C GLU A 288 22.35 4.63 -11.87
N ASP A 289 21.32 3.79 -11.76
CA ASP A 289 20.99 3.05 -10.54
C ASP A 289 22.11 2.08 -10.14
N MET A 290 22.66 1.34 -11.09
CA MET A 290 23.79 0.42 -10.86
C MET A 290 25.11 1.11 -10.52
N GLN A 291 25.23 2.41 -10.78
CA GLN A 291 26.43 3.20 -10.47
C GLN A 291 26.43 3.76 -9.04
N GLN A 292 25.34 3.57 -8.28
CA GLN A 292 25.26 4.09 -6.93
C GLN A 292 26.23 3.35 -5.99
N PRO A 293 26.89 4.07 -5.06
CA PRO A 293 27.67 3.41 -4.03
C PRO A 293 26.76 2.49 -3.20
N GLY A 294 27.35 1.44 -2.62
CA GLY A 294 26.63 0.61 -1.66
C GLY A 294 26.16 1.46 -0.48
N PHE A 295 24.95 1.18 0.00
CA PHE A 295 24.37 1.85 1.17
C PHE A 295 24.78 1.10 2.45
N GLY A 296 25.10 1.84 3.50
CA GLY A 296 25.45 1.32 4.83
C GLY A 296 24.24 1.08 5.73
N SER A 297 23.08 1.68 5.43
CA SER A 297 21.85 1.50 6.19
C SER A 297 20.58 1.60 5.34
N TYR A 298 19.45 1.14 5.88
CA TYR A 298 18.16 1.25 5.19
C TYR A 298 17.69 2.71 5.07
N LYS A 299 18.03 3.56 6.04
CA LYS A 299 17.76 4.99 5.98
C LYS A 299 18.49 5.67 4.81
N GLU A 300 19.74 5.31 4.56
CA GLU A 300 20.49 5.86 3.41
C GLU A 300 19.81 5.51 2.08
N ILE A 301 19.31 4.27 1.92
CA ILE A 301 18.54 3.85 0.75
C ILE A 301 17.29 4.72 0.58
N TYR A 302 16.49 4.84 1.65
CA TYR A 302 15.27 5.63 1.66
C TYR A 302 15.52 7.09 1.28
N LEU A 303 16.43 7.77 2.00
CA LEU A 303 16.72 9.19 1.78
C LEU A 303 17.27 9.44 0.37
N PHE A 304 18.12 8.56 -0.12
CA PHE A 304 18.71 8.71 -1.46
C PHE A 304 17.65 8.72 -2.56
N TYR A 305 16.72 7.77 -2.56
CA TYR A 305 15.66 7.73 -3.58
C TYR A 305 14.59 8.79 -3.31
N MET A 306 14.29 9.12 -2.06
CA MET A 306 13.34 10.18 -1.73
C MET A 306 13.82 11.56 -2.21
N GLU A 307 15.10 11.89 -2.03
CA GLU A 307 15.68 13.13 -2.55
C GLU A 307 15.62 13.21 -4.08
N LYS A 308 15.82 12.09 -4.78
CA LYS A 308 15.61 12.01 -6.23
C LYS A 308 14.15 12.24 -6.61
N LEU A 309 13.21 11.64 -5.88
CA LEU A 309 11.77 11.83 -6.11
C LEU A 309 11.39 13.31 -5.97
N LYS A 310 11.83 13.95 -4.88
CA LYS A 310 11.64 15.39 -4.64
C LYS A 310 12.23 16.25 -5.74
N THR A 311 13.44 15.91 -6.22
CA THR A 311 14.08 16.62 -7.33
C THR A 311 13.22 16.53 -8.60
N VAL A 312 12.72 15.33 -8.93
CA VAL A 312 11.82 15.14 -10.08
C VAL A 312 10.52 15.92 -9.91
N ARG A 313 9.92 15.88 -8.70
CA ARG A 313 8.72 16.66 -8.38
C ARG A 313 8.94 18.15 -8.57
N GLN A 314 10.01 18.71 -8.00
CA GLN A 314 10.32 20.14 -8.12
C GLN A 314 10.53 20.56 -9.58
N GLN A 315 11.11 19.69 -10.42
CA GLN A 315 11.31 19.95 -11.84
C GLN A 315 9.99 19.93 -12.63
N ARG A 316 9.09 18.99 -12.34
CA ARG A 316 7.84 18.78 -13.09
C ARG A 316 6.68 19.64 -12.57
N TYR A 317 6.62 19.86 -11.27
CA TYR A 317 5.55 20.54 -10.54
C TYR A 317 6.14 21.64 -9.62
N PRO A 318 6.70 22.73 -10.17
CA PRO A 318 7.43 23.74 -9.40
C PRO A 318 6.55 24.61 -8.48
N LYS A 319 5.22 24.50 -8.59
CA LYS A 319 4.30 25.16 -7.65
C LYS A 319 4.25 24.34 -6.36
N ILE A 320 5.05 24.73 -5.38
CA ILE A 320 4.98 24.22 -4.02
C ILE A 320 3.59 24.58 -3.47
N VAL A 321 2.71 23.60 -3.30
CA VAL A 321 1.62 23.72 -2.33
C VAL A 321 2.31 23.55 -0.98
N LYS A 322 2.61 24.66 -0.31
CA LYS A 322 3.15 24.58 1.05
C LYS A 322 2.09 23.89 1.90
N PRO A 323 2.44 22.89 2.71
CA PRO A 323 1.54 22.42 3.73
C PRO A 323 1.20 23.58 4.67
N ASP A 324 -0.08 23.79 4.98
CA ASP A 324 -0.55 24.95 5.77
C ASP A 324 -0.10 24.90 7.25
N TRP A 325 0.60 23.85 7.67
CA TRP A 325 1.20 23.71 9.01
C TRP A 325 2.59 24.35 9.20
N ASP A 326 3.13 25.03 8.17
CA ASP A 326 4.37 25.83 8.25
C ASP A 326 4.11 27.33 8.58
N ILE A 327 3.29 27.61 9.61
CA ILE A 327 3.14 28.97 10.20
C ILE A 327 3.84 29.07 11.55
#